data_AF-A0A9D4XQM6-F1
#
_entry.id   AF-A0A9D4XQM6-F1
#
_cell.length_a   1.000
_cell.length_b   1.000
_cell.length_c   1.000
_cell.angle_alpha   90.00
_cell.angle_beta   90.00
_cell.angle_gamma   90.00
#
_symmetry.space_group_name_H-M   'P 1'
#
loop_
_entity.id
_entity.type
_entity.pdbx_description
1 polymer ?
#
loop_
_entity_poly.entity_id
_entity_poly.type
_entity_poly.pdbx_seq_one_letter_code
_entity_poly.pdbx_strand_id
1 'polypeptide(L)'
;HNLQANFARWEPGHGGFSLRHPWMQYLKIGVLARECAYKIETLNTYLNPEIQISLEFKCTIQEACTKMSSESNKALKAISSSMKTMTHPSSAKSHIENSKSAIEELKLVLEVISLEDVELLAIIPVATVAAILEEITISVDKIYESVSELSHL
;
A
#
# COMPACT_ATOMS: atom_id res chain seq x y z
N HIS A 1 29.21 19.70 -2.05
CA HIS A 1 28.47 20.58 -2.96
C HIS A 1 27.11 19.93 -3.20
N ASN A 2 26.07 20.35 -2.46
CA ASN A 2 24.72 19.79 -2.52
C ASN A 2 23.93 20.50 -3.63
N LEU A 3 23.62 19.79 -4.72
CA LEU A 3 22.79 20.29 -5.81
C LEU A 3 21.64 19.32 -6.03
N GLN A 4 20.51 19.56 -5.34
CA GLN A 4 19.14 19.38 -5.84
C GLN A 4 18.14 19.69 -4.72
N ALA A 5 18.02 20.97 -4.39
CA ALA A 5 16.83 21.54 -3.77
C ALA A 5 16.20 22.49 -4.79
N ASN A 6 15.79 21.93 -5.94
CA ASN A 6 15.09 22.70 -6.97
C ASN A 6 13.59 22.56 -6.72
N PHE A 7 12.98 23.67 -6.30
CA PHE A 7 11.56 23.97 -6.27
C PHE A 7 10.71 23.00 -7.08
N ALA A 8 10.09 22.06 -6.38
CA ALA A 8 9.18 21.11 -6.99
C ALA A 8 7.84 21.86 -7.19
N ARG A 9 7.50 22.14 -8.45
CA ARG A 9 6.32 22.88 -8.95
C ARG A 9 4.95 22.35 -8.49
N TRP A 10 4.93 21.35 -7.61
CA TRP A 10 3.75 20.81 -6.91
C TRP A 10 3.43 21.56 -5.62
N GLU A 11 4.31 22.47 -5.16
CA GLU A 11 4.05 23.32 -4.00
C GLU A 11 2.73 24.08 -4.23
N PRO A 12 1.71 23.91 -3.36
CA PRO A 12 0.55 24.79 -3.37
C PRO A 12 1.07 26.22 -3.34
N GLY A 13 0.60 27.05 -4.27
CA GLY A 13 1.01 28.45 -4.33
C GLY A 13 0.96 29.04 -2.92
N HIS A 14 2.09 29.57 -2.47
CA HIS A 14 2.29 30.15 -1.15
C HIS A 14 1.36 31.38 -0.99
N GLY A 15 0.09 31.10 -0.69
CA GLY A 15 -0.84 32.04 -0.06
C GLY A 15 -0.44 32.27 1.40
N GLY A 16 -1.28 32.96 2.18
CA GLY A 16 -1.00 33.51 3.53
C GLY A 16 -0.63 32.55 4.66
N PHE A 17 0.23 31.57 4.39
CA PHE A 17 0.79 30.67 5.36
C PHE A 17 2.19 31.15 5.76
N SER A 18 2.40 31.21 7.07
CA SER A 18 3.64 31.69 7.69
C SER A 18 4.82 30.73 7.51
N LEU A 19 6.01 31.17 7.94
CA LEU A 19 7.30 30.45 7.99
C LEU A 19 7.30 29.10 8.75
N ARG A 20 6.14 28.58 9.18
CA ARG A 20 5.97 27.37 10.00
C ARG A 20 5.15 26.29 9.29
N HIS A 21 5.29 26.17 7.98
CA HIS A 21 4.73 25.01 7.28
C HIS A 21 5.42 23.72 7.75
N PRO A 22 4.67 22.62 7.94
CA PRO A 22 5.22 21.32 8.33
C PRO A 22 5.92 20.63 7.15
N TRP A 23 6.88 21.33 6.53
CA TRP A 23 7.60 20.86 5.34
C TRP A 23 8.30 19.53 5.57
N MET A 24 8.82 19.33 6.78
CA MET A 24 9.43 18.06 7.18
C MET A 24 8.44 16.89 7.12
N GLN A 25 7.17 17.11 7.48
CA GLN A 25 6.13 16.09 7.40
C GLN A 25 5.76 15.79 5.95
N TYR A 26 5.66 16.81 5.09
CA TYR A 26 5.44 16.58 3.66
C TYR A 26 6.58 15.81 3.01
N LEU A 27 7.84 16.10 3.37
CA LEU A 27 9.00 15.33 2.92
C LEU A 27 8.94 13.86 3.40
N LYS A 28 8.60 13.63 4.68
CA LYS A 28 8.40 12.27 5.24
C LYS A 28 7.33 11.50 4.45
N ILE A 29 6.17 12.11 4.24
CA ILE A 29 5.06 11.51 3.46
C ILE A 29 5.51 11.22 2.03
N GLY A 30 6.23 12.14 1.39
CA GLY A 30 6.73 11.98 0.02
C GLY A 30 7.72 10.82 -0.13
N VAL A 31 8.58 10.59 0.86
CA VAL A 31 9.48 9.42 0.89
C VAL A 31 8.67 8.12 0.99
N LEU A 32 7.75 8.04 1.95
CA LEU A 32 6.89 6.87 2.14
C LEU A 32 6.03 6.56 0.90
N ALA A 33 5.50 7.59 0.25
CA ALA A 33 4.72 7.44 -0.98
C ALA A 33 5.57 6.88 -2.13
N ARG A 34 6.83 7.32 -2.25
CA ARG A 34 7.76 6.80 -3.27
C ARG A 34 8.12 5.34 -2.99
N GLU A 35 8.41 4.99 -1.74
CA GLU A 35 8.66 3.60 -1.33
C GLU A 35 7.45 2.71 -1.65
N CYS A 36 6.23 3.18 -1.35
CA CYS A 36 5.00 2.48 -1.72
C CYS A 36 4.88 2.27 -3.23
N ALA A 37 5.21 3.27 -4.03
CA ALA A 37 5.14 3.19 -5.48
C ALA A 37 6.09 2.13 -6.05
N TYR A 38 7.32 2.02 -5.53
CA TYR A 38 8.25 0.97 -5.95
C TYR A 38 7.75 -0.44 -5.64
N LYS A 39 7.05 -0.62 -4.51
CA LYS A 39 6.43 -1.91 -4.18
C LYS A 39 5.29 -2.27 -5.13
N ILE A 40 4.48 -1.28 -5.53
CA ILE A 40 3.41 -1.46 -6.53
C ILE A 40 4.02 -1.78 -7.91
N GLU A 41 5.11 -1.12 -8.28
CA GLU A 41 5.85 -1.43 -9.52
C GLU A 41 6.41 -2.85 -9.48
N THR A 42 6.97 -3.26 -8.35
CA THR A 42 7.43 -4.64 -8.13
C THR A 42 6.28 -5.63 -8.28
N LEU A 43 5.11 -5.37 -7.67
CA LEU A 43 3.94 -6.24 -7.83
C LEU A 43 3.58 -6.45 -9.31
N ASN A 44 3.63 -5.39 -10.12
CA ASN A 44 3.28 -5.45 -11.54
C ASN A 44 4.16 -6.44 -12.34
N THR A 45 5.41 -6.68 -11.90
CA THR A 45 6.29 -7.66 -12.55
C THR A 45 5.88 -9.12 -12.26
N TYR A 46 5.02 -9.35 -11.26
CA TYR A 46 4.57 -10.68 -10.83
C TYR A 46 3.11 -10.98 -11.20
N LEU A 47 2.42 -10.12 -11.97
CA LEU A 47 1.01 -10.32 -12.35
C LEU A 47 0.78 -11.36 -13.47
N ASN A 48 1.83 -12.03 -13.96
CA ASN A 48 1.74 -12.98 -15.07
C ASN A 48 2.31 -14.39 -14.81
N PRO A 49 2.07 -15.05 -13.66
CA PRO A 49 2.52 -16.43 -13.46
C PRO A 49 1.50 -17.42 -14.02
N GLU A 50 1.96 -18.42 -14.79
CA GLU A 50 1.21 -19.66 -15.00
C GLU A 50 1.21 -20.44 -13.67
N ILE A 51 0.18 -20.22 -12.85
CA ILE A 51 0.04 -20.92 -11.58
C ILE A 51 -0.64 -22.27 -11.85
N GLN A 52 0.09 -23.36 -11.61
CA GLN A 52 -0.45 -24.72 -11.55
C GLN A 52 -0.89 -24.98 -10.11
N ILE A 53 -2.14 -24.62 -9.78
CA ILE A 53 -2.82 -24.96 -8.53
C ILE A 53 -4.29 -25.30 -8.85
N SER A 54 -4.99 -25.93 -7.90
CA SER A 54 -6.42 -26.24 -8.05
C SER A 54 -7.25 -24.98 -8.37
N LEU A 55 -8.34 -25.16 -9.13
CA LEU A 55 -9.23 -24.04 -9.50
C LEU A 55 -9.84 -23.36 -8.27
N GLU A 56 -10.15 -24.12 -7.22
CA GLU A 56 -10.68 -23.59 -5.96
C GLU A 56 -9.67 -22.63 -5.30
N PHE A 57 -8.44 -23.09 -5.09
CA PHE A 57 -7.38 -22.25 -4.51
C PHE A 57 -7.07 -21.04 -5.37
N LYS A 58 -7.05 -21.20 -6.70
CA LYS A 58 -6.85 -20.08 -7.63
C LYS A 58 -7.90 -18.99 -7.47
N CYS A 59 -9.17 -19.36 -7.37
CA CYS A 59 -10.26 -18.41 -7.16
C CYS A 59 -10.11 -17.67 -5.83
N THR A 60 -9.87 -18.41 -4.73
CA THR A 60 -9.71 -17.80 -3.39
C THR A 60 -8.52 -16.85 -3.31
N ILE A 61 -7.37 -17.25 -3.87
CA ILE A 61 -6.17 -16.41 -3.95
C ILE A 61 -6.46 -15.13 -4.75
N GLN A 62 -7.10 -15.27 -5.92
CA GLN A 62 -7.43 -14.14 -6.78
C GLN A 62 -8.38 -13.16 -6.08
N GLU A 63 -9.40 -13.67 -5.38
CA GLU A 63 -10.33 -12.87 -4.60
C GLU A 63 -9.61 -12.09 -3.50
N ALA A 64 -8.76 -12.76 -2.72
CA ALA A 64 -8.01 -12.12 -1.63
C ALA A 64 -7.04 -11.04 -2.14
N CYS A 65 -6.26 -11.33 -3.18
CA CYS A 65 -5.36 -10.37 -3.82
C CYS A 65 -6.12 -9.16 -4.40
N THR A 66 -7.29 -9.39 -5.01
CA THR A 66 -8.14 -8.33 -5.56
C THR A 66 -8.73 -7.46 -4.47
N LYS A 67 -9.26 -8.07 -3.40
CA LYS A 67 -9.81 -7.38 -2.23
C LYS A 67 -8.74 -6.50 -1.58
N MET A 68 -7.57 -7.06 -1.29
CA MET A 68 -6.44 -6.32 -0.72
C MET A 68 -5.99 -5.15 -1.60
N SER A 69 -5.79 -5.38 -2.90
CA SER A 69 -5.41 -4.31 -3.85
C SER A 69 -6.45 -3.19 -3.91
N SER A 70 -7.73 -3.56 -3.91
CA SER A 70 -8.86 -2.63 -3.92
C SER A 70 -8.94 -1.80 -2.65
N GLU A 71 -8.84 -2.43 -1.48
CA GLU A 71 -8.90 -1.75 -0.19
C GLU A 71 -7.67 -0.84 0.02
N SER A 72 -6.46 -1.30 -0.31
CA SER A 72 -5.25 -0.45 -0.31
C SER A 72 -5.39 0.79 -1.21
N ASN A 73 -5.97 0.63 -2.40
CA ASN A 73 -6.24 1.75 -3.31
C ASN A 73 -7.28 2.73 -2.73
N LYS A 74 -8.36 2.22 -2.11
CA LYS A 74 -9.37 3.07 -1.44
C LYS A 74 -8.76 3.85 -0.28
N ALA A 75 -7.91 3.21 0.53
CA ALA A 75 -7.16 3.87 1.60
C ALA A 75 -6.27 5.00 1.05
N LEU A 76 -5.45 4.73 0.02
CA LEU A 76 -4.60 5.74 -0.62
C LEU A 76 -5.41 6.91 -1.19
N LYS A 77 -6.56 6.65 -1.81
CA LYS A 77 -7.46 7.70 -2.30
C LYS A 77 -8.03 8.56 -1.16
N ALA A 78 -8.47 7.93 -0.08
CA ALA A 78 -8.97 8.62 1.11
C ALA A 78 -7.88 9.50 1.73
N ILE A 79 -6.67 8.96 1.94
CA ILE A 79 -5.50 9.69 2.44
C ILE A 79 -5.19 10.90 1.52
N SER A 80 -5.12 10.69 0.21
CA SER A 80 -4.84 11.76 -0.75
C SER A 80 -5.90 12.86 -0.71
N SER A 81 -7.18 12.49 -0.61
CA SER A 81 -8.28 13.44 -0.46
C SER A 81 -8.12 14.26 0.81
N SER A 82 -7.88 13.61 1.94
CA SER A 82 -7.67 14.26 3.23
C SER A 82 -6.50 15.23 3.24
N MET A 83 -5.38 14.87 2.60
CA MET A 83 -4.26 15.81 2.42
C MET A 83 -4.65 17.04 1.60
N LYS A 84 -5.38 16.87 0.49
CA LYS A 84 -5.85 17.98 -0.36
C LYS A 84 -6.80 18.91 0.37
N THR A 85 -7.67 18.35 1.23
CA THR A 85 -8.64 19.12 2.01
C THR A 85 -8.12 19.56 3.38
N MET A 86 -6.88 19.20 3.73
CA MET A 86 -6.26 19.46 5.03
C MET A 86 -7.13 18.94 6.20
N THR A 87 -7.65 17.72 6.08
CA THR A 87 -8.48 17.06 7.09
C THR A 87 -7.83 15.77 7.58
N HIS A 88 -8.30 15.24 8.71
CA HIS A 88 -7.86 13.95 9.24
C HIS A 88 -8.31 12.79 8.30
N PRO A 89 -7.46 11.78 8.02
CA PRO A 89 -7.75 10.69 7.07
C PRO A 89 -8.61 9.56 7.66
N SER A 90 -9.63 9.86 8.48
CA SER A 90 -10.40 8.84 9.23
C SER A 90 -11.08 7.80 8.34
N SER A 91 -11.52 8.19 7.14
CA SER A 91 -12.16 7.28 6.17
C SER A 91 -11.22 6.24 5.56
N ALA A 92 -9.90 6.41 5.68
CA ALA A 92 -8.93 5.42 5.21
C ALA A 92 -8.79 4.22 6.14
N LYS A 93 -9.11 4.37 7.43
CA LYS A 93 -8.81 3.37 8.47
C LYS A 93 -9.51 2.04 8.23
N SER A 94 -10.81 2.07 7.91
CA SER A 94 -11.55 0.83 7.62
C SER A 94 -10.98 0.08 6.42
N HIS A 95 -10.53 0.80 5.39
CA HIS A 95 -9.90 0.20 4.22
C HIS A 95 -8.55 -0.44 4.54
N ILE A 96 -7.74 0.18 5.41
CA ILE A 96 -6.48 -0.41 5.86
C ILE A 96 -6.74 -1.71 6.64
N GLU A 97 -7.68 -1.70 7.57
CA GLU A 97 -8.02 -2.90 8.36
C GLU A 97 -8.61 -4.01 7.48
N ASN A 98 -9.48 -3.68 6.52
CA ASN A 98 -9.98 -4.65 5.55
C ASN A 98 -8.84 -5.26 4.69
N SER A 99 -7.83 -4.46 4.33
CA SER A 99 -6.64 -4.92 3.61
C SER A 99 -5.82 -5.89 4.46
N LYS A 100 -5.61 -5.58 5.74
CA LYS A 100 -4.93 -6.45 6.72
C LYS A 100 -5.65 -7.79 6.90
N SER A 101 -6.98 -7.76 7.09
CA SER A 101 -7.76 -9.00 7.20
C SER A 101 -7.68 -9.87 5.94
N ALA A 102 -7.68 -9.26 4.75
CA ALA A 102 -7.52 -10.01 3.49
C ALA A 102 -6.12 -10.66 3.37
N ILE A 103 -5.07 -10.05 3.93
CA ILE A 103 -3.73 -10.65 4.00
C ILE A 103 -3.74 -11.89 4.89
N GLU A 104 -4.35 -11.80 6.05
CA GLU A 104 -4.45 -12.92 7.01
C GLU A 104 -5.23 -14.09 6.40
N GLU A 105 -6.37 -13.80 5.75
CA GLU A 105 -7.15 -14.79 4.99
C GLU A 105 -6.27 -15.49 3.93
N LEU A 106 -5.49 -14.74 3.15
CA LEU A 106 -4.61 -15.28 2.11
C LEU A 106 -3.48 -16.13 2.69
N LYS A 107 -2.87 -15.73 3.81
CA LYS A 107 -1.81 -16.49 4.47
C LYS A 107 -2.31 -17.84 4.96
N LEU A 108 -3.50 -17.89 5.56
CA LEU A 108 -4.12 -19.15 5.98
C LEU A 108 -4.35 -20.09 4.80
N VAL A 109 -4.83 -19.57 3.67
CA VAL A 109 -5.02 -20.35 2.44
C VAL A 109 -3.68 -20.90 1.94
N LEU A 110 -2.62 -20.08 1.91
CA LEU A 110 -1.28 -20.52 1.49
C LEU A 110 -0.69 -21.59 2.41
N GLU A 111 -0.93 -21.50 3.72
CA GLU A 111 -0.53 -22.52 4.69
C GLU A 111 -1.24 -23.85 4.44
N VAL A 112 -2.55 -23.84 4.17
CA VAL A 112 -3.31 -25.05 3.83
C VAL A 112 -2.78 -25.71 2.56
N ILE A 113 -2.55 -24.94 1.49
CA ILE A 113 -2.01 -25.47 0.23
C ILE A 113 -0.61 -26.07 0.44
N SER A 114 0.21 -25.45 1.29
CA SER A 114 1.57 -25.94 1.58
C SER A 114 1.58 -27.29 2.33
N LEU A 115 0.51 -27.63 3.06
CA LEU A 115 0.36 -28.89 3.79
C LEU A 115 -0.13 -30.06 2.91
N GLU A 116 -0.71 -29.78 1.74
CA GLU A 116 -1.21 -30.80 0.81
C GLU A 116 -0.11 -31.40 -0.10
N ASP A 117 1.15 -31.03 0.12
CA ASP A 117 2.39 -31.70 -0.32
C ASP A 117 2.60 -31.94 -1.85
N VAL A 118 1.83 -31.27 -2.72
CA VAL A 118 1.89 -31.51 -4.18
C VAL A 118 2.61 -30.40 -4.98
N GLU A 119 2.78 -29.18 -4.47
CA GLU A 119 3.07 -28.03 -5.36
C GLU A 119 3.92 -26.90 -4.74
N LEU A 120 4.88 -27.19 -3.86
CA LEU A 120 5.70 -26.17 -3.16
C LEU A 120 6.31 -25.13 -4.12
N LEU A 121 6.83 -25.56 -5.28
CA LEU A 121 7.40 -24.66 -6.30
C LEU A 121 6.33 -23.79 -7.01
N ALA A 122 5.10 -24.30 -7.16
CA ALA A 122 4.00 -23.57 -7.80
C ALA A 122 3.38 -22.52 -6.85
N ILE A 123 3.57 -22.67 -5.53
CA ILE A 123 3.11 -21.71 -4.52
C ILE A 123 4.05 -20.51 -4.41
N ILE A 124 5.36 -20.66 -4.72
CA ILE A 124 6.35 -19.58 -4.56
C ILE A 124 5.93 -18.26 -5.22
N PRO A 125 5.47 -18.22 -6.49
CA PRO A 125 5.01 -16.98 -7.10
C PRO A 125 3.82 -16.36 -6.36
N VAL A 126 2.90 -17.18 -5.88
CA VAL A 126 1.72 -16.72 -5.13
C VAL A 126 2.12 -16.15 -3.77
N ALA A 127 2.96 -16.85 -3.03
CA ALA A 127 3.49 -16.39 -1.75
C ALA A 127 4.29 -15.09 -1.93
N THR A 128 5.03 -14.94 -3.04
CA THR A 128 5.74 -13.71 -3.38
C THR A 128 4.77 -12.56 -3.62
N VAL A 129 3.71 -12.77 -4.40
CA VAL A 129 2.65 -11.76 -4.62
C VAL A 129 1.99 -11.36 -3.30
N ALA A 130 1.67 -12.33 -2.44
CA ALA A 130 1.09 -12.07 -1.12
C ALA A 130 2.02 -11.22 -0.24
N ALA A 131 3.31 -11.54 -0.20
CA ALA A 131 4.31 -10.79 0.56
C ALA A 131 4.48 -9.35 0.04
N ILE A 132 4.49 -9.14 -1.28
CA ILE A 132 4.58 -7.80 -1.87
C ILE A 132 3.33 -6.99 -1.52
N LEU A 133 2.15 -7.59 -1.59
CA LEU A 133 0.89 -6.91 -1.25
C LEU A 133 0.77 -6.59 0.25
N GLU A 134 1.31 -7.45 1.12
CA GLU A 134 1.49 -7.15 2.55
C GLU A 134 2.39 -5.93 2.74
N GLU A 135 3.54 -5.90 2.07
CA GLU A 135 4.46 -4.77 2.12
C GLU A 135 3.84 -3.46 1.60
N ILE A 136 2.93 -3.53 0.61
CA ILE A 136 2.14 -2.39 0.14
C ILE A 136 1.19 -1.94 1.26
N THR A 137 0.44 -2.86 1.88
CA THR A 137 -0.50 -2.52 2.97
C THR A 137 0.22 -1.87 4.15
N ILE A 138 1.38 -2.40 4.55
CA ILE A 138 2.25 -1.78 5.58
C ILE A 138 2.69 -0.38 5.16
N SER A 139 3.04 -0.18 3.89
CA SER A 139 3.43 1.13 3.38
C SER A 139 2.27 2.13 3.41
N VAL A 140 1.06 1.71 3.05
CA VAL A 140 -0.16 2.53 3.13
C VAL A 140 -0.46 2.93 4.56
N ASP A 141 -0.31 2.00 5.51
CA ASP A 141 -0.52 2.26 6.95
C ASP A 141 0.48 3.32 7.47
N LYS A 142 1.77 3.22 7.11
CA LYS A 142 2.77 4.23 7.46
C LYS A 142 2.46 5.62 6.89
N ILE A 143 1.94 5.68 5.66
CA ILE A 143 1.50 6.93 5.03
C ILE A 143 0.29 7.48 5.80
N TYR A 144 -0.67 6.64 6.14
CA TYR A 144 -1.84 7.00 6.95
C TYR A 144 -1.43 7.63 8.29
N GLU A 145 -0.53 6.98 9.04
CA GLU A 145 -0.04 7.50 10.32
C GLU A 145 0.66 8.85 10.15
N SER A 146 1.50 9.00 9.11
CA SER A 146 2.19 10.27 8.85
C SER A 146 1.25 11.41 8.44
N VAL A 147 0.17 11.10 7.72
CA VAL A 147 -0.87 12.09 7.34
C VAL A 147 -1.79 12.39 8.53
N SER A 148 -2.06 11.41 9.38
CA SER A 148 -2.77 11.58 10.65
C SER A 148 -2.01 12.56 11.55
N GLU A 149 -0.71 12.32 11.77
CA GLU A 149 0.20 13.24 12.47
C GLU A 149 0.15 14.66 11.88
N LEU A 150 0.23 14.79 10.55
CA LEU A 150 0.14 16.08 9.86
C LEU A 150 -1.19 16.80 10.10
N SER A 151 -2.30 16.08 10.21
CA SER A 151 -3.62 16.68 10.43
C SER A 151 -3.80 17.32 11.82
N HIS A 152 -2.87 17.06 12.74
CA HIS A 152 -2.84 17.63 14.08
C HIS A 152 -1.90 18.85 14.23
N LEU A 153 -1.24 19.28 13.15
CA LEU A 153 -0.31 20.42 13.12
C LEU A 153 -0.98 21.70 12.61
#